data_AF-A0A7C7PXP3-F1
#
_entry.id   AF-A0A7C7PXP3-F1
#
_cell.length_a   1.000
_cell.length_b   1.000
_cell.length_c   1.000
_cell.angle_alpha   90.00
_cell.angle_beta   90.00
_cell.angle_gamma   90.00
#
_symmetry.space_group_name_H-M   'P 1'
#
loop_
_entity.id
_entity.type
_entity.pdbx_description
1 polymer ?
#
loop_
_entity_poly.entity_id
_entity_poly.type
_entity_poly.pdbx_seq_one_letter_code
_entity_poly.pdbx_strand_id
1 'polypeptide(L)' 'MTEVELHMGRILVVDDEELAREAIKRRLEREGHEVDVAGDEQTALKMIAN' A
#
# COMPACT_ATOMS: atom_id res chain seq x y z
N MET A 1 25.38 11.94 12.26
CA MET A 1 24.03 12.10 11.70
C MET A 1 23.79 10.85 10.88
N THR A 2 23.13 9.84 11.45
CA THR A 2 22.90 8.56 10.77
C THR A 2 21.85 8.78 9.69
N GLU A 3 22.25 8.59 8.45
CA GLU A 3 21.35 8.54 7.30
C GLU A 3 20.38 7.37 7.54
N VAL A 4 19.10 7.68 7.76
CA VAL A 4 18.07 6.65 7.85
C VAL A 4 17.79 6.21 6.43
N GLU A 5 18.30 5.05 6.03
CA GLU A 5 17.90 4.42 4.77
C GLU A 5 16.41 4.08 4.85
N LEU A 6 15.58 4.95 4.27
CA LEU A 6 14.17 4.68 4.05
C LEU A 6 14.08 3.54 3.03
N HIS A 7 13.82 2.33 3.53
CA HIS A 7 13.63 1.16 2.67
C HIS A 7 12.26 1.30 1.99
N MET A 8 12.30 1.58 0.69
CA MET A 8 11.11 1.56 -0.16
C MET A 8 10.60 0.12 -0.25
N GLY A 9 9.52 -0.16 0.47
CA GLY A 9 8.79 -1.43 0.41
C GLY A 9 7.59 -1.36 -0.52
N ARG A 10 7.20 -2.52 -1.07
CA ARG A 10 5.92 -2.70 -1.77
C ARG A 10 4.84 -3.10 -0.75
N ILE A 11 3.74 -2.36 -0.72
CA ILE A 11 2.66 -2.49 0.27
C ILE A 11 1.34 -2.73 -0.45
N LEU A 12 0.54 -3.69 0.04
CA LEU A 12 -0.83 -3.90 -0.41
C LEU A 12 -1.80 -3.42 0.69
N VAL A 13 -2.64 -2.45 0.37
CA VAL A 13 -3.69 -1.94 1.27
C VAL A 13 -5.02 -2.58 0.87
N VAL A 14 -5.67 -3.26 1.82
CA VAL A 14 -6.96 -3.92 1.63
C VAL A 14 -7.98 -3.26 2.56
N ASP A 15 -8.95 -2.57 1.97
CA ASP A 15 -9.98 -1.83 2.68
C ASP A 15 -11.21 -1.68 1.77
N ASP A 16 -12.41 -1.97 2.26
CA ASP A 16 -13.66 -1.89 1.49
C ASP A 16 -14.10 -0.43 1.28
N GLU A 17 -13.69 0.49 2.16
CA GLU A 17 -14.00 1.90 2.04
C GLU A 17 -13.03 2.62 1.08
N GLU A 18 -13.55 3.07 -0.07
CA GLU A 18 -12.74 3.71 -1.12
C GLU A 18 -12.00 4.97 -0.63
N LEU A 19 -12.65 5.81 0.17
CA LEU A 19 -12.04 7.04 0.69
C LEU A 19 -10.88 6.75 1.64
N ALA A 20 -11.03 5.77 2.54
CA ALA A 20 -9.98 5.35 3.46
C ALA A 20 -8.80 4.75 2.70
N ARG A 21 -9.09 3.82 1.78
CA ARG A 21 -8.09 3.16 0.93
C ARG A 21 -7.26 4.16 0.13
N GLU A 22 -7.89 5.15 -0.50
CA GLU A 22 -7.20 6.21 -1.23
C GLU A 22 -6.34 7.09 -0.33
N ALA A 23 -6.83 7.46 0.85
CA ALA A 23 -6.08 8.28 1.80
C ALA A 23 -4.80 7.58 2.26
N ILE A 24 -4.89 6.28 2.57
CA ILE A 24 -3.75 5.45 2.96
C ILE A 24 -2.76 5.32 1.80
N LYS A 25 -3.24 5.00 0.59
CA LYS A 25 -2.40 4.91 -0.62
C LYS A 25 -1.58 6.18 -0.83
N ARG A 26 -2.24 7.34 -0.87
CA ARG A 26 -1.58 8.63 -1.08
C ARG A 26 -0.56 8.94 0.00
N ARG A 27 -0.83 8.55 1.26
CA ARG A 27 0.10 8.77 2.36
C ARG A 27 1.38 7.94 2.20
N LEU A 28 1.24 6.66 1.93
CA LEU A 28 2.35 5.72 1.77
C LEU A 28 3.17 6.01 0.50
N GLU A 29 2.52 6.37 -0.61
CA GLU A 29 3.22 6.81 -1.83
C GLU A 29 4.05 8.08 -1.61
N ARG A 30 3.55 9.03 -0.79
CA ARG A 30 4.31 10.24 -0.41
C ARG A 30 5.53 9.93 0.46
N GLU A 31 5.50 8.81 1.18
CA GLU A 31 6.62 8.32 1.98
C GLU A 31 7.62 7.52 1.13
N GLY A 32 7.33 7.31 -0.16
CA GLY A 32 8.21 6.63 -1.11
C GLY A 32 7.93 5.14 -1.28
N HIS A 33 6.80 4.64 -0.78
CA HIS A 33 6.42 3.23 -0.96
C HIS A 33 5.75 2.99 -2.31
N GLU A 34 5.92 1.79 -2.85
CA GLU A 34 5.06 1.29 -3.94
C GLU A 34 3.80 0.70 -3.32
N VAL A 35 2.63 1.23 -3.68
CA VAL A 35 1.38 0.88 -2.99
C VAL A 35 0.34 0.36 -3.97
N ASP A 36 -0.02 -0.90 -3.80
CA ASP A 36 -1.16 -1.54 -4.45
C ASP A 36 -2.38 -1.45 -3.54
N VAL A 37 -3.58 -1.46 -4.14
CA VAL A 37 -4.85 -1.35 -3.42
C VAL A 37 -5.83 -2.42 -3.87
N ALA A 38 -6.57 -2.99 -2.92
CA ALA A 38 -7.67 -3.91 -3.17
C ALA A 38 -8.90 -3.50 -2.35
N GLY A 39 -10.08 -3.55 -2.97
CA GLY A 39 -11.36 -3.24 -2.30
C GLY A 39 -12.09 -4.47 -1.76
N ASP A 40 -11.57 -5.67 -2.00
CA ASP A 40 -12.21 -6.94 -1.67
C ASP A 40 -11.16 -8.05 -1.49
N GLU A 41 -11.56 -9.14 -0.82
CA GLU A 41 -10.63 -10.22 -0.47
C GLU A 41 -10.16 -11.00 -1.71
N GLN A 42 -10.98 -11.12 -2.76
CA GLN A 42 -10.61 -11.86 -3.96
C GLN A 42 -9.51 -11.13 -4.74
N THR A 43 -9.64 -9.81 -4.88
CA THR A 43 -8.63 -8.97 -5.51
C THR A 43 -7.34 -8.99 -4.70
N ALA A 44 -7.41 -8.89 -3.38
CA ALA A 44 -6.24 -8.96 -2.50
C ALA A 44 -5.50 -10.31 -2.61
N LEU A 45 -6.23 -11.43 -2.55
CA LEU A 45 -5.65 -12.77 -2.67
C LEU A 45 -4.95 -12.99 -4.02
N LYS A 46 -5.54 -12.51 -5.12
CA LYS A 46 -4.92 -12.58 -6.45
C LYS A 46 -3.61 -11.81 -6.52
N MET A 47 -3.48 -10.70 -5.79
CA MET A 47 -2.26 -9.89 -5.76
C MET A 47 -1.15 -10.53 -4.91
N ILE A 48 -1.50 -11.30 -3.87
CA ILE A 48 -0.53 -11.97 -2.99
C ILE A 48 -0.07 -13.32 -3.54
N ALA A 49 -0.93 -14.04 -4.27
CA ALA A 49 -0.67 -15.41 -4.72
C ALA A 49 0.34 -15.55 -5.89
N ASN A 50 1.21 -14.55 -6.09
CA ASN A 50 2.17 -14.49 -7.19
C ASN A 50 3.58 -14.92 -6.74
#